data_AF-A0A167V173-F1
#
_entry.id   AF-A0A167V173-F1
#
_cell.length_a   1.000
_cell.length_b   1.000
_cell.length_c   1.000
_cell.angle_alpha   90.00
_cell.angle_beta   90.00
_cell.angle_gamma   90.00
#
_symmetry.space_group_name_H-M   'P 1'
#
loop_
_entity.id
_entity.type
_entity.pdbx_description
1 polymer ?
#
loop_
_entity_poly.entity_id
_entity_poly.type
_entity_poly.pdbx_seq_one_letter_code
_entity_poly.pdbx_strand_id
1 'polypeptide(L)'
;MTSLNASEQRELAARMEKKQMKEFMTVYSNIVQRCFEDCVNDFTTKSLIGKEEGCINRCFDKFMKGSERVNQRFQEQNSAMMQSGSMSGR
;
A
#
# COMPACT_ATOMS: atom_id res chain seq x y z
N MET A 1 -11.01 22.50 13.25
CA MET A 1 -11.56 21.35 12.50
C MET A 1 -13.05 21.58 12.35
N THR A 2 -13.52 21.83 11.13
CA THR A 2 -14.93 22.10 10.82
C THR A 2 -15.76 20.87 11.18
N SER A 3 -16.73 21.04 12.08
CA SER A 3 -17.63 19.96 12.49
C SER A 3 -18.51 19.56 11.31
N LEU A 4 -18.28 18.37 10.77
CA LEU A 4 -19.16 17.78 9.75
C LEU A 4 -20.54 17.49 10.37
N ASN A 5 -21.60 17.69 9.61
CA ASN A 5 -22.94 17.29 10.03
C ASN A 5 -23.14 15.75 9.85
N ALA A 6 -24.18 15.19 10.46
CA ALA A 6 -24.42 13.74 10.46
C ALA A 6 -24.71 13.12 9.07
N SER A 7 -25.16 13.92 8.10
CA SER A 7 -25.29 13.50 6.69
C SER A 7 -23.94 13.46 5.98
N GLU A 8 -23.10 14.48 6.17
CA GLU A 8 -21.77 14.59 5.59
C GLU A 8 -20.84 13.50 6.12
N GLN A 9 -20.95 13.14 7.41
CA GLN A 9 -20.18 12.04 8.00
C GLN A 9 -20.51 10.69 7.37
N ARG A 10 -21.79 10.42 7.07
CA ARG A 10 -22.23 9.21 6.39
C ARG A 10 -21.76 9.17 4.94
N GLU A 11 -21.86 10.29 4.23
CA GLU A 11 -21.37 10.39 2.86
C GLU A 11 -19.84 10.22 2.80
N LEU A 12 -19.11 10.83 3.73
CA LEU A 12 -17.67 10.68 3.84
C LEU A 12 -17.28 9.23 4.10
N ALA A 13 -17.96 8.54 5.02
CA ALA A 13 -17.70 7.12 5.29
C ALA A 13 -17.89 6.26 4.03
N ALA A 14 -18.98 6.46 3.29
CA ALA A 14 -19.24 5.73 2.04
C ALA A 14 -18.19 6.03 0.96
N ARG A 15 -17.70 7.27 0.87
CA ARG A 15 -16.62 7.66 -0.05
C ARG A 15 -15.28 7.03 0.37
N MET A 16 -14.99 6.97 1.67
CA MET A 16 -13.79 6.36 2.21
C MET A 16 -13.74 4.86 1.93
N GLU A 17 -14.86 4.14 2.10
CA GLU A 17 -14.96 2.71 1.78
C GLU A 17 -14.68 2.44 0.29
N LYS A 18 -15.32 3.20 -0.61
CA LYS A 18 -15.04 3.11 -2.06
C LYS A 18 -13.58 3.38 -2.39
N LYS A 19 -12.98 4.35 -1.70
CA LYS A 19 -11.57 4.70 -1.88
C LYS A 19 -10.65 3.55 -1.45
N GLN A 20 -10.93 2.89 -0.32
CA GLN A 20 -10.16 1.73 0.13
C GLN A 20 -10.11 0.61 -0.90
N MET A 21 -11.26 0.27 -1.52
CA MET A 21 -11.30 -0.75 -2.58
C MET A 21 -10.44 -0.36 -3.79
N LYS A 22 -10.50 0.91 -4.22
CA LYS A 22 -9.70 1.40 -5.34
C LYS A 22 -8.20 1.36 -5.02
N GLU A 23 -7.82 1.77 -3.83
CA GLU A 23 -6.43 1.71 -3.36
C GLU A 23 -5.91 0.28 -3.30
N PHE A 24 -6.73 -0.65 -2.80
CA PHE A 24 -6.41 -2.07 -2.80
C PHE A 24 -6.13 -2.61 -4.21
N MET A 25 -6.99 -2.32 -5.19
CA MET A 25 -6.79 -2.74 -6.57
C MET A 25 -5.52 -2.15 -7.20
N THR A 26 -5.18 -0.91 -6.82
CA THR A 26 -3.94 -0.26 -7.27
C THR A 26 -2.71 -0.98 -6.70
N VAL A 27 -2.72 -1.30 -5.41
CA VAL A 27 -1.65 -2.07 -4.77
C VAL A 27 -1.52 -3.46 -5.39
N TYR A 28 -2.64 -4.15 -5.62
CA TYR A 28 -2.66 -5.45 -6.28
C TYR A 28 -1.99 -5.40 -7.66
N SER A 29 -2.40 -4.46 -8.51
CA SER A 29 -1.82 -4.30 -9.85
C SER A 29 -0.32 -4.02 -9.80
N ASN A 30 0.13 -3.19 -8.87
CA ASN A 30 1.55 -2.87 -8.70
C ASN A 30 2.37 -4.09 -8.27
N ILE A 31 1.85 -4.90 -7.35
CA ILE A 31 2.53 -6.13 -6.90
C ILE A 31 2.63 -7.13 -8.05
N VAL A 32 1.53 -7.33 -8.79
CA VAL A 32 1.51 -8.24 -9.94
C VAL A 32 2.54 -7.83 -10.97
N GLN A 33 2.56 -6.55 -11.38
CA GLN A 33 3.52 -6.05 -12.36
C GLN A 33 4.96 -6.24 -11.87
N ARG A 34 5.25 -5.84 -10.63
CA ARG A 34 6.60 -5.93 -10.08
C ARG A 34 7.10 -7.36 -9.97
N CYS A 35 6.29 -8.27 -9.43
CA CYS A 35 6.70 -9.65 -9.29
C CYS A 35 6.81 -10.36 -10.65
N PHE A 36 6.02 -9.96 -11.64
CA PHE A 36 6.20 -10.44 -13.00
C PHE A 36 7.55 -9.98 -13.58
N GLU A 37 7.85 -8.67 -13.52
CA GLU A 37 9.11 -8.08 -14.03
C GLU A 37 10.35 -8.66 -13.33
N ASP A 38 10.28 -8.89 -12.02
CA ASP A 38 11.43 -9.36 -11.21
C ASP A 38 11.64 -10.88 -11.30
N CYS A 39 10.57 -11.68 -11.47
CA CYS A 39 10.63 -13.14 -11.33
C CYS A 39 10.39 -13.94 -12.61
N VAL A 40 9.64 -13.41 -13.59
CA VAL A 40 9.30 -14.15 -14.81
C VAL A 40 10.27 -13.75 -15.90
N ASN A 41 11.24 -14.62 -16.14
CA ASN A 41 12.35 -14.35 -17.06
C ASN A 41 12.62 -15.49 -18.04
N ASP A 42 11.91 -16.61 -17.94
CA ASP A 42 11.96 -17.72 -18.89
C ASP A 42 10.68 -17.74 -19.74
N PHE A 43 10.83 -17.42 -21.02
CA PHE A 43 9.72 -17.39 -21.98
C PHE A 43 9.70 -18.61 -22.91
N THR A 44 10.33 -19.72 -22.52
CA THR A 44 10.33 -20.96 -23.32
C THR A 44 9.05 -21.77 -23.17
N THR A 45 8.24 -21.51 -22.14
CA THR A 45 6.94 -22.17 -21.93
C THR A 45 5.84 -21.18 -21.58
N LYS A 46 4.58 -21.60 -21.75
CA LYS A 46 3.40 -20.79 -21.42
C LYS A 46 2.99 -20.83 -19.94
N SER A 47 3.64 -21.68 -19.15
CA SER A 47 3.32 -21.91 -17.74
C SER A 47 4.50 -21.47 -16.89
N LEU A 48 4.23 -21.02 -15.67
CA LEU A 48 5.31 -20.72 -14.73
C LEU A 48 6.08 -21.99 -14.39
N ILE A 49 7.40 -21.89 -14.36
CA ILE A 49 8.24 -22.98 -13.85
C ILE A 49 8.35 -22.87 -12.33
N GLY A 50 8.66 -23.98 -11.64
CA GLY A 50 8.70 -23.99 -10.16
C GLY A 50 9.66 -22.98 -9.54
N LYS A 51 10.73 -22.57 -10.26
CA LYS A 51 11.63 -21.50 -9.82
C LYS A 51 10.93 -20.13 -9.81
N GLU A 52 10.14 -19.82 -10.84
CA GLU A 52 9.39 -18.57 -10.97
C GLU A 52 8.27 -18.52 -9.93
N GLU A 53 7.52 -19.61 -9.75
CA GLU A 53 6.49 -19.70 -8.71
C GLU A 53 7.08 -19.45 -7.31
N GLY A 54 8.21 -20.08 -7.00
CA GLY A 54 8.92 -19.85 -5.74
C GLY A 54 9.47 -18.42 -5.60
N CYS A 55 9.82 -17.75 -6.71
CA CYS A 55 10.21 -16.34 -6.71
C CYS A 55 9.02 -15.43 -6.45
N ILE A 56 7.91 -15.61 -7.15
CA ILE A 56 6.69 -14.79 -7.04
C ILE A 56 6.15 -14.82 -5.61
N ASN A 57 6.08 -15.99 -4.97
CA ASN A 57 5.65 -16.10 -3.57
C ASN A 57 6.53 -15.29 -2.62
N ARG A 58 7.87 -15.36 -2.80
CA ARG A 58 8.82 -14.58 -1.99
C ARG A 58 8.74 -13.09 -2.30
N CYS A 59 8.50 -12.71 -3.56
CA CYS A 59 8.31 -11.33 -3.98
C CYS A 59 7.09 -10.72 -3.30
N PHE A 60 5.94 -11.42 -3.34
CA PHE A 60 4.71 -10.99 -2.68
C PHE A 60 4.92 -10.78 -1.17
N ASP A 61 5.46 -11.79 -0.48
CA ASP A 61 5.73 -11.74 0.96
C ASP A 61 6.66 -10.57 1.33
N LYS A 62 7.74 -10.40 0.55
CA LYS A 62 8.71 -9.33 0.75
C LYS A 62 8.07 -7.97 0.54
N PHE A 63 7.24 -7.81 -0.48
CA PHE A 63 6.55 -6.56 -0.76
C PHE A 63 5.57 -6.20 0.35
N MET A 64 4.73 -7.14 0.79
CA MET A 64 3.73 -6.89 1.83
C MET A 64 4.38 -6.54 3.16
N LYS A 65 5.33 -7.36 3.63
CA LYS A 65 6.09 -7.10 4.87
C LYS A 65 6.91 -5.81 4.78
N GLY A 66 7.50 -5.55 3.62
CA GLY A 66 8.23 -4.31 3.35
C GLY A 66 7.34 -3.08 3.41
N SER A 67 6.17 -3.14 2.77
CA SER A 67 5.17 -2.06 2.77
C SER A 67 4.65 -1.78 4.17
N GLU A 68 4.36 -2.82 4.96
CA GLU A 68 3.96 -2.68 6.36
C GLU A 68 5.05 -1.97 7.17
N ARG A 69 6.31 -2.41 7.04
CA ARG A 69 7.44 -1.82 7.75
C ARG A 69 7.65 -0.34 7.40
N VAL A 70 7.59 0.00 6.11
CA VAL A 70 7.67 1.38 5.63
C VAL A 70 6.52 2.21 6.20
N ASN A 71 5.29 1.69 6.19
CA ASN A 71 4.13 2.37 6.75
C ASN A 71 4.29 2.65 8.26
N GLN A 72 4.80 1.68 9.03
CA GLN A 72 5.09 1.89 10.46
C GLN A 72 6.09 3.04 10.67
N ARG A 73 7.21 3.04 9.93
CA ARG A 73 8.21 4.13 10.04
C ARG A 73 7.65 5.46 9.58
N PHE A 74 6.84 5.47 8.53
CA PHE A 74 6.19 6.68 8.04
C PHE A 74 5.26 7.29 9.09
N GLN A 75 4.45 6.49 9.78
CA GLN A 75 3.58 6.97 10.85
C GLN A 75 4.36 7.59 12.01
N GLU A 76 5.46 6.96 12.43
CA GLU A 76 6.36 7.51 13.45
C GLU A 76 6.90 8.89 13.04
N GLN A 77 7.43 9.02 11.82
CA GLN A 77 7.99 10.28 11.33
C GLN A 77 6.92 11.37 11.15
N ASN A 78 5.74 11.00 10.64
CA ASN A 78 4.62 11.92 10.49
C ASN A 78 4.15 12.45 11.86
N SER A 79 4.11 11.59 12.89
CA SER A 79 3.79 12.00 14.26
C SER A 79 4.84 12.93 14.88
N ALA A 80 6.12 12.70 14.60
CA ALA A 80 7.22 13.54 15.08
C ALA A 80 7.20 14.92 14.39
N MET A 81 6.91 14.97 13.09
CA MET A 81 6.78 16.20 12.32
C MET A 81 5.61 17.07 12.81
N MET A 82 4.46 16.45 13.12
CA MET A 82 3.32 17.16 13.70
C MET A 82 3.64 17.76 15.08
N GLN A 83 4.49 17.09 15.87
CA GLN A 83 4.94 17.59 17.17
C GLN A 83 6.00 18.69 17.05
N SER A 84 6.93 18.58 16.11
CA SER A 84 7.95 19.63 15.88
C SER A 84 7.37 20.87 15.21
N GLY A 85 6.36 20.72 14.36
CA GLY A 85 5.57 21.83 13.80
C GLY A 85 4.76 22.62 14.84
N SER A 86 4.57 22.08 16.05
CA SER A 86 3.94 22.78 17.17
C SER A 86 4.90 23.67 17.98
N MET A 87 6.20 23.68 17.69
CA MET A 87 7.22 24.46 18.41
C MET A 87 7.71 25.71 17.65
N SER A 88 7.22 25.99 16.44
CA SER A 88 7.53 27.23 15.69
C SER A 88 6.35 28.21 15.74
N GLY A 89 5.87 28.50 16.95
CA GLY A 89 4.74 29.38 17.22
C GLY A 89 4.80 30.06 18.59
N ARG A 90 6.00 30.23 19.13
CA ARG A 90 6.30 31.12 20.26
C ARG A 90 7.55 31.92 19.96
#